data_AF-A0A2D9GDC0-F1
#
_entry.id   AF-A0A2D9GDC0-F1
#
_cell.length_a   1.000
_cell.length_b   1.000
_cell.length_c   1.000
_cell.angle_alpha   90.00
_cell.angle_beta   90.00
_cell.angle_gamma   90.00
#
_symmetry.space_group_name_H-M   'P 1'
#
loop_
_entity.id
_entity.type
_entity.pdbx_description
1 polymer ?
#
loop_
_entity_poly.entity_id
_entity_poly.type
_entity_poly.pdbx_seq_one_letter_code
_entity_poly.pdbx_strand_id
1 'polypeptide(L)' 'MKEKLKKFRELLTEVIASALTFLCLGIVVQLLINDTLLGWDPVGNVRNAGSAFIGIISIVLLYILFIRKK' A
#
# COMPACT_ATOMS: atom_id res chain seq x y z
N MET A 1 -19.91 -18.42 12.38
CA MET A 1 -19.64 -16.99 12.10
C MET A 1 -18.16 -16.63 12.19
N LYS A 2 -17.45 -16.98 13.28
CA LYS A 2 -16.02 -16.65 13.46
C LYS A 2 -15.09 -17.14 12.33
N GLU A 3 -15.29 -18.37 11.85
CA GLU A 3 -14.47 -18.93 10.75
C GLU A 3 -14.65 -18.22 9.41
N LYS A 4 -15.87 -17.79 9.07
CA LYS A 4 -16.12 -17.03 7.83
C LYS A 4 -15.48 -15.64 7.89
N LEU A 5 -15.51 -14.99 9.06
CA LEU A 5 -14.84 -13.71 9.29
C LEU A 5 -13.31 -13.84 9.21
N LYS A 6 -12.75 -14.93 9.74
CA LYS A 6 -11.31 -15.19 9.66
C LYS A 6 -10.84 -15.36 8.22
N LYS A 7 -11.52 -16.21 7.45
CA LYS A 7 -11.23 -16.40 6.01
C LYS A 7 -11.39 -15.12 5.20
N PHE A 8 -12.42 -14.32 5.49
CA PHE A 8 -12.61 -13.02 4.83
C PHE A 8 -11.45 -12.05 5.12
N ARG A 9 -10.98 -12.00 6.37
CA ARG A 9 -9.84 -11.18 6.77
C ARG A 9 -8.54 -11.62 6.09
N GLU A 10 -8.31 -12.92 5.98
CA GLU A 10 -7.17 -13.50 5.26
C GLU A 10 -7.20 -13.08 3.79
N LEU A 11 -8.34 -13.26 3.11
CA LEU A 11 -8.56 -12.83 1.73
C LEU A 11 -8.33 -11.32 1.52
N LEU A 12 -8.88 -10.48 2.42
CA LEU A 12 -8.65 -9.04 2.35
C LEU A 12 -7.16 -8.69 2.51
N THR A 13 -6.47 -9.39 3.41
CA THR A 13 -5.04 -9.15 3.64
C THR A 13 -4.23 -9.50 2.40
N GLU A 14 -4.52 -10.63 1.75
CA GLU A 14 -3.87 -11.04 0.51
C GLU A 14 -4.17 -10.08 -0.64
N VAL A 15 -5.43 -9.64 -0.80
CA VAL A 15 -5.82 -8.68 -1.85
C VAL A 15 -5.12 -7.34 -1.64
N ILE A 16 -5.06 -6.85 -0.40
CA ILE A 16 -4.36 -5.59 -0.07
C ILE A 16 -2.86 -5.74 -0.34
N ALA A 17 -2.25 -6.86 0.05
CA ALA A 17 -0.84 -7.11 -0.22
C ALA A 17 -0.54 -7.15 -1.73
N SER A 18 -1.37 -7.84 -2.50
CA SER A 18 -1.26 -7.88 -3.97
C SER A 18 -1.43 -6.49 -4.58
N ALA A 19 -2.45 -5.73 -4.16
CA ALA A 19 -2.69 -4.38 -4.66
C ALA A 19 -1.51 -3.45 -4.35
N LEU A 20 -0.90 -3.59 -3.16
CA LEU A 20 0.30 -2.85 -2.79
C LEU A 20 1.49 -3.21 -3.69
N THR A 21 1.69 -4.50 -3.99
CA THR A 21 2.72 -4.93 -4.95
C THR A 21 2.51 -4.31 -6.33
N PHE A 22 1.28 -4.31 -6.85
CA PHE A 22 0.96 -3.66 -8.12
C PHE A 22 1.17 -2.14 -8.08
N LEU A 23 0.83 -1.48 -6.97
CA LEU A 23 1.09 -0.05 -6.77
C LEU A 23 2.59 0.25 -6.80
N CYS A 24 3.40 -0.51 -6.05
CA CYS A 24 4.85 -0.34 -6.04
C CYS A 24 5.47 -0.59 -7.42
N LEU A 25 5.03 -1.64 -8.12
CA LEU A 25 5.47 -1.91 -9.48
C LEU A 25 5.11 -0.77 -10.43
N GLY A 26 3.86 -0.28 -10.35
CA GLY A 26 3.40 0.87 -11.12
C GLY A 26 4.25 2.12 -10.89
N ILE A 27 4.55 2.44 -9.63
CA ILE A 27 5.44 3.57 -9.28
C ILE A 27 6.82 3.40 -9.95
N VAL A 28 7.44 2.22 -9.82
CA VAL A 28 8.77 1.97 -10.38
C VAL A 28 8.74 2.09 -11.91
N VAL A 29 7.81 1.42 -12.58
CA VAL A 29 7.72 1.44 -14.04
C VAL A 29 7.44 2.86 -14.55
N GLN A 30 6.55 3.61 -13.89
CA GLN A 30 6.26 4.99 -14.26
C GLN A 30 7.49 5.90 -14.10
N LEU A 31 8.29 5.72 -13.03
CA LEU A 31 9.54 6.47 -12.85
C LEU A 31 10.58 6.14 -13.93
N LEU A 32 10.64 4.89 -14.40
CA LEU A 32 11.58 4.46 -15.45
C LEU A 32 11.18 5.00 -16.83
N ILE A 33 9.90 4.93 -17.17
CA ILE A 33 9.38 5.34 -18.49
C ILE A 33 9.18 6.86 -18.54
N ASN A 34 9.00 7.51 -17.39
CA ASN A 34 8.74 8.94 -17.22
C ASN A 34 7.48 9.42 -17.98
N ASP A 35 6.48 8.56 -18.06
CA ASP A 35 5.14 8.81 -18.62
C ASP A 35 4.10 7.99 -17.85
N THR A 36 2.83 8.34 -17.99
CA THR A 36 1.70 7.65 -17.34
C THR A 36 1.52 6.23 -17.86
N LEU A 37 1.11 5.32 -16.98
CA LEU A 37 0.90 3.91 -17.31
C LEU A 37 -0.53 3.72 -17.78
N LEU A 38 -0.77 3.79 -19.10
CA LEU A 38 -2.11 3.64 -19.69
C LEU A 38 -3.14 4.62 -19.07
N GLY A 39 -2.71 5.87 -18.81
CA GLY A 39 -3.54 6.89 -18.16
C GLY A 39 -3.61 6.80 -16.63
N TRP A 40 -2.95 5.81 -16.02
CA TRP A 40 -2.76 5.73 -14.57
C TRP A 40 -1.46 6.44 -14.15
N ASP A 41 -1.56 7.35 -13.18
CA ASP A 41 -0.45 8.12 -12.61
C ASP A 41 -0.23 7.77 -11.12
N PRO A 42 0.30 6.57 -10.80
CA PRO A 42 0.56 6.17 -9.43
C PRO A 42 1.54 7.09 -8.69
N VAL A 43 2.57 7.62 -9.37
CA VAL A 43 3.53 8.55 -8.76
C VAL A 43 2.86 9.86 -8.37
N GLY A 44 2.07 10.46 -9.27
CA GLY A 44 1.30 11.67 -9.01
C GLY A 44 0.27 11.47 -7.91
N ASN A 45 -0.40 10.32 -7.85
CA ASN A 45 -1.34 10.00 -6.77
C ASN A 45 -0.67 9.98 -5.39
N VAL A 46 0.49 9.34 -5.27
CA VAL A 46 1.25 9.32 -4.00
C VAL A 46 1.79 10.71 -3.67
N ARG A 47 2.29 11.45 -4.66
CA ARG A 47 2.77 12.82 -4.48
C ARG A 47 1.66 13.76 -4.02
N ASN A 48 0.47 13.65 -4.60
CA ASN A 48 -0.71 14.45 -4.23
C ASN A 48 -1.23 14.10 -2.83
N ALA A 49 -1.08 12.83 -2.39
CA ALA A 49 -1.36 12.44 -1.02
C ALA A 49 -0.41 13.11 0.00
N GLY A 50 0.79 13.54 -0.45
CA GLY A 50 1.67 14.44 0.28
C GLY A 50 1.99 13.96 1.71
N SER A 51 1.84 14.86 2.68
CA SER A 51 2.14 14.60 4.09
C SER A 51 1.25 13.53 4.73
N ALA A 52 0.05 13.29 4.19
CA ALA A 52 -0.85 12.26 4.72
C ALA A 52 -0.28 10.85 4.52
N PHE A 53 0.38 10.60 3.37
CA PHE A 53 1.02 9.32 3.10
C PHE A 53 2.19 9.04 4.05
N ILE A 54 3.03 10.06 4.30
CA ILE A 54 4.14 9.99 5.25
C ILE A 54 3.61 9.77 6.68
N GLY A 55 2.51 10.42 7.05
CA GLY A 55 1.86 10.24 8.35
C GLY A 55 1.39 8.80 8.56
N ILE A 56 0.75 8.20 7.57
CA ILE A 56 0.29 6.81 7.64
C ILE A 56 1.48 5.84 7.76
N ILE A 57 2.52 6.01 6.94
CA ILE A 57 3.73 5.17 7.01
C ILE A 57 4.40 5.29 8.38
N SER A 58 4.49 6.51 8.91
CA SER A 58 5.07 6.77 10.24
C SER A 58 4.29 6.05 11.34
N ILE A 59 2.95 6.12 11.32
CA ILE A 59 2.09 5.42 12.28
C ILE A 59 2.25 3.90 12.17
N VAL A 60 2.31 3.36 10.96
CA VAL A 60 2.52 1.93 10.72
C VAL A 60 3.90 1.47 11.21
N LEU A 61 4.95 2.24 10.94
CA LEU A 61 6.30 1.95 11.44
C LEU A 61 6.37 2.00 12.96
N LEU A 62 5.77 3.02 13.58
CA LEU A 62 5.68 3.10 15.04
C LEU A 62 4.89 1.91 15.60
N TYR A 63 3.77 1.52 14.99
CA TYR A 63 3.03 0.32 15.37
C TYR A 63 3.91 -0.94 15.30
N ILE A 64 4.67 -1.13 14.22
CA ILE A 64 5.58 -2.28 14.07
C ILE A 64 6.68 -2.25 15.13
N LEU A 65 7.33 -1.10 15.34
CA LEU A 65 8.44 -0.96 16.29
C LEU A 65 8.01 -1.12 17.76
N PHE A 66 6.82 -0.63 18.12
CA PHE A 66 6.37 -0.60 19.51
C PHE A 66 5.44 -1.76 19.89
N ILE A 67 4.59 -2.26 18.98
CA ILE A 67 3.62 -3.32 19.29
C ILE A 67 4.14 -4.70 18.88
N ARG A 68 4.96 -4.78 17.83
CA ARG A 68 5.55 -6.05 17.36
C ARG A 68 6.83 -6.44 18.10
N LYS A 69 7.27 -5.65 19.08
CA LYS A 69 8.22 -6.05 20.14
C LYS A 69 7.50 -6.94 21.15
N LYS A 70 7.15 -8.15 20.75
CA LYS A 70 6.75 -9.25 21.63
C LYS A 70 7.34 -10.55 21.10
#